data_AF-A0A0H3J5W9-F1
#
_entry.id   AF-A0A0H3J5W9-F1
#
_cell.length_a   1.000
_cell.length_b   1.000
_cell.length_c   1.000
_cell.angle_alpha   90.00
_cell.angle_beta   90.00
_cell.angle_gamma   90.00
#
_symmetry.space_group_name_H-M   'P 1'
#
loop_
_entity.id
_entity.type
_entity.pdbx_description
1 polymer ?
#
loop_
_entity_poly.entity_id
_entity_poly.type
_entity_poly.pdbx_seq_one_letter_code
_entity_poly.pdbx_strand_id
1 'polypeptide(L)'
;MSISIASSIQEIYISNPKLTSKELFNSGMNVGKDMMGTMANTLILAFTGSSLNMIMVIYSYNVNFIQLMNMDMVSIEIIQGLTGSLAIIFTVPIISFIASKIIPSLLFENRSEIVNNTLNTDIDNS
;
A
#
# COMPACT_ATOMS: atom_id res chain seq x y z
N MET A 1 1.68 -0.64 -3.87
CA MET A 1 0.64 0.12 -3.14
C MET A 1 1.19 1.44 -2.61
N SER A 2 2.23 1.43 -1.77
CA SER A 2 2.77 2.66 -1.14
C SER A 2 3.08 3.77 -2.12
N ILE A 3 3.81 3.46 -3.20
CA ILE A 3 4.23 4.48 -4.17
C ILE A 3 3.03 5.11 -4.89
N SER A 4 2.05 4.30 -5.28
CA SER A 4 0.84 4.76 -5.97
C SER A 4 -0.04 5.61 -5.05
N ILE A 5 -0.27 5.16 -3.81
CA ILE A 5 -1.03 5.92 -2.81
C ILE A 5 -0.33 7.26 -2.52
N ALA A 6 0.97 7.24 -2.27
CA ALA A 6 1.74 8.46 -2.00
C ALA A 6 1.70 9.44 -3.19
N SER A 7 1.88 8.94 -4.41
CA SER A 7 1.79 9.75 -5.63
C SER A 7 0.41 10.37 -5.81
N SER A 8 -0.67 9.59 -5.64
CA SER A 8 -2.04 10.10 -5.75
C SER A 8 -2.34 11.16 -4.69
N ILE A 9 -1.93 10.97 -3.44
CA ILE A 9 -2.13 11.96 -2.37
C ILE A 9 -1.33 13.24 -2.69
N GLN A 10 -0.11 13.12 -3.19
CA GLN A 10 0.71 14.27 -3.58
C GLN A 10 0.07 15.04 -4.75
N GLU A 11 -0.39 14.35 -5.78
CA GLU A 11 -1.06 14.96 -6.93
C GLU A 11 -2.35 15.69 -6.52
N ILE A 12 -3.15 15.08 -5.63
CA ILE A 12 -4.36 15.69 -5.06
C ILE A 12 -4.02 16.98 -4.29
N TYR A 13 -2.94 16.97 -3.51
CA TYR A 13 -2.51 18.14 -2.75
C TYR A 13 -1.95 19.26 -3.65
N ILE A 14 -1.19 18.91 -4.70
CA ILE A 14 -0.67 19.88 -5.68
C ILE A 14 -1.83 20.55 -6.42
N SER A 15 -2.86 19.79 -6.79
CA SER A 15 -4.06 20.31 -7.46
C SER A 15 -4.91 21.21 -6.55
N ASN A 16 -5.05 20.87 -5.27
CA ASN A 16 -5.79 21.67 -4.30
C ASN A 16 -5.02 21.84 -2.97
N PRO A 17 -4.10 22.82 -2.86
CA PRO A 17 -3.27 23.03 -1.67
C PRO A 17 -4.04 23.57 -0.44
N LYS A 18 -5.36 23.79 -0.56
CA LYS A 18 -6.25 24.17 0.55
C LYS A 18 -6.90 22.96 1.24
N LEU A 19 -6.68 21.74 0.75
CA LEU A 19 -7.28 20.54 1.32
C LEU A 19 -6.76 20.30 2.74
N THR A 20 -7.67 19.96 3.64
CA THR A 20 -7.30 19.61 5.01
C THR A 20 -6.64 18.23 5.05
N SER A 21 -5.73 18.01 6.01
CA SER A 21 -5.07 16.70 6.19
C SER A 21 -6.06 15.53 6.29
N LYS A 22 -7.27 15.80 6.81
CA LYS A 22 -8.36 14.83 6.92
C LYS A 22 -8.94 14.41 5.56
N GLU A 23 -9.08 15.35 4.63
CA GLU A 23 -9.53 15.07 3.26
C GLU A 23 -8.44 14.33 2.48
N LEU A 24 -7.17 14.70 2.66
CA LEU A 24 -6.03 13.99 2.08
C LEU A 24 -5.97 12.53 2.56
N PHE A 25 -6.18 12.31 3.85
CA PHE A 25 -6.26 10.96 4.43
C PHE A 25 -7.41 10.16 3.83
N ASN A 26 -8.58 10.76 3.68
CA ASN A 26 -9.76 10.09 3.15
C ASN A 26 -9.58 9.71 1.67
N SER A 27 -8.98 10.60 0.87
CA SER A 27 -8.60 10.31 -0.52
C SER A 27 -7.56 9.19 -0.60
N GLY A 28 -6.52 9.23 0.24
CA GLY A 28 -5.52 8.16 0.33
C GLY A 28 -6.13 6.81 0.68
N MET A 29 -7.08 6.80 1.63
CA MET A 29 -7.80 5.61 2.06
C MET A 29 -8.70 5.05 0.95
N ASN A 30 -9.42 5.90 0.23
CA ASN A 30 -10.27 5.48 -0.90
C ASN A 30 -9.45 4.86 -2.02
N VAL A 31 -8.37 5.52 -2.46
CA VAL A 31 -7.48 4.98 -3.50
C VAL A 31 -6.84 3.67 -3.05
N GLY A 32 -6.35 3.62 -1.80
CA GLY A 32 -5.76 2.42 -1.24
C GLY A 32 -6.75 1.26 -1.12
N LYS A 33 -8.02 1.55 -0.77
CA LYS A 33 -9.11 0.56 -0.71
C LYS A 33 -9.45 -0.02 -2.08
N ASP A 34 -9.52 0.81 -3.11
CA ASP A 34 -9.78 0.36 -4.48
C ASP A 34 -8.64 -0.54 -4.97
N MET A 35 -7.39 -0.12 -4.73
CA MET A 35 -6.19 -0.90 -5.05
C MET A 35 -6.15 -2.23 -4.29
N MET A 36 -6.55 -2.22 -3.02
CA MET A 36 -6.66 -3.43 -2.19
C MET A 36 -7.67 -4.40 -2.80
N GLY A 37 -8.83 -3.93 -3.28
CA GLY A 37 -9.82 -4.79 -3.95
C GLY A 37 -9.24 -5.49 -5.18
N THR A 38 -8.52 -4.76 -6.03
CA THR A 38 -7.86 -5.34 -7.22
C THR A 38 -6.79 -6.35 -6.86
N MET A 39 -5.91 -6.05 -5.89
CA MET A 39 -4.86 -6.97 -5.48
C MET A 39 -5.38 -8.17 -4.68
N ALA A 40 -6.42 -7.99 -3.87
CA ALA A 40 -7.09 -9.10 -3.18
C ALA A 40 -7.68 -10.09 -4.19
N ASN A 41 -8.32 -9.61 -5.26
CA ASN A 41 -8.82 -10.48 -6.32
C ASN A 41 -7.70 -11.33 -6.95
N THR A 42 -6.54 -10.73 -7.21
CA THR A 42 -5.36 -11.45 -7.69
C THR A 42 -4.84 -12.47 -6.68
N LEU A 43 -4.77 -12.12 -5.39
CA LEU A 43 -4.32 -13.04 -4.34
C LEU A 43 -5.28 -14.20 -4.11
N ILE A 44 -6.59 -13.95 -4.16
CA ILE A 44 -7.63 -14.99 -4.07
C ILE A 44 -7.44 -15.98 -5.22
N LEU A 45 -7.21 -15.49 -6.44
CA LEU A 45 -6.95 -16.35 -7.59
C LEU A 45 -5.65 -17.15 -7.42
N ALA A 46 -4.57 -16.51 -6.96
CA ALA A 46 -3.29 -17.17 -6.70
C ALA A 46 -3.40 -18.26 -5.62
N PHE A 47 -4.09 -17.95 -4.51
CA PHE A 47 -4.35 -18.89 -3.41
C PHE A 47 -5.23 -20.05 -3.86
N THR A 48 -6.26 -19.79 -4.65
CA THR A 48 -7.11 -20.84 -5.23
C THR A 48 -6.29 -21.74 -6.15
N GLY A 49 -5.42 -21.17 -6.99
CA GLY A 49 -4.50 -21.93 -7.85
C GLY A 49 -3.53 -22.82 -7.07
N SER A 50 -2.92 -22.30 -6.00
CA SER A 50 -2.07 -23.09 -5.09
C SER A 50 -2.87 -24.20 -4.38
N SER A 51 -4.08 -23.89 -3.91
CA SER A 51 -4.97 -24.87 -3.26
C SER A 51 -5.34 -26.03 -4.20
N LEU A 52 -5.54 -25.77 -5.49
CA LEU A 52 -5.76 -26.82 -6.49
C LEU A 52 -4.54 -27.75 -6.64
N ASN A 53 -3.32 -27.18 -6.63
CA ASN A 53 -2.10 -27.97 -6.65
C ASN A 53 -2.02 -28.88 -5.41
N MET A 54 -2.31 -28.33 -4.23
CA MET A 54 -2.34 -29.07 -2.98
C MET A 54 -3.36 -30.22 -3.00
N ILE A 55 -4.56 -29.99 -3.55
CA ILE A 55 -5.59 -31.03 -3.77
C ILE A 55 -5.05 -32.14 -4.69
N MET A 56 -4.34 -31.79 -5.77
CA MET A 56 -3.74 -32.76 -6.68
C MET A 56 -2.70 -33.63 -5.96
N VAL A 57 -1.84 -33.04 -5.13
CA VAL A 57 -0.82 -33.76 -4.35
C VAL A 57 -1.45 -34.72 -3.35
N ILE A 58 -2.50 -34.29 -2.63
CA ILE A 58 -3.26 -35.14 -1.71
C ILE A 58 -3.82 -36.37 -2.45
N TYR A 59 -4.41 -36.14 -3.62
CA TYR A 59 -4.98 -37.22 -4.43
C TYR A 59 -3.89 -38.19 -4.95
N SER A 60 -2.76 -37.66 -5.41
CA SER A 60 -1.67 -38.47 -5.98
C SER A 60 -0.97 -39.35 -4.94
N TYR A 61 -0.73 -38.85 -3.73
CA TYR A 61 0.08 -39.55 -2.75
C TYR A 61 -0.73 -40.48 -1.82
N ASN A 62 -2.07 -40.46 -1.85
CA ASN A 62 -2.95 -41.27 -0.96
C ASN A 62 -2.61 -41.17 0.55
N VAL A 63 -1.79 -40.19 0.94
CA VAL A 63 -1.37 -39.97 2.33
C VAL A 63 -2.48 -39.28 3.08
N ASN A 64 -2.57 -39.63 4.37
CA ASN A 64 -3.55 -39.06 5.26
C ASN A 64 -3.39 -37.54 5.33
N PHE A 65 -4.51 -36.78 5.26
CA PHE A 65 -4.53 -35.31 5.23
C PHE A 65 -3.76 -34.69 6.41
N ILE A 66 -3.74 -35.38 7.55
CA ILE A 66 -2.99 -35.01 8.76
C ILE A 66 -1.47 -35.03 8.54
N GLN A 67 -0.95 -35.98 7.76
CA GLN A 67 0.49 -36.09 7.49
C GLN A 67 0.98 -34.99 6.54
N LEU A 68 0.13 -34.60 5.60
CA LEU A 68 0.41 -33.51 4.68
C LEU A 68 0.40 -32.14 5.38
N MET A 69 -0.55 -31.92 6.30
CA MET A 69 -0.61 -30.71 7.13
C MET A 69 0.61 -30.56 8.06
N ASN A 70 1.19 -31.67 8.51
CA ASN A 70 2.41 -31.67 9.32
C ASN A 70 3.70 -31.38 8.52
N MET A 71 3.62 -31.25 7.19
CA MET A 71 4.79 -30.85 6.39
C MET A 71 5.05 -29.36 6.55
N ASP A 72 6.33 -29.03 6.80
CA ASP A 72 6.79 -27.64 6.92
C ASP A 72 6.42 -26.80 5.69
N MET A 73 6.50 -27.39 4.50
CA MET A 73 6.14 -26.74 3.22
C MET A 73 4.71 -26.19 3.22
N VAL A 74 3.75 -27.01 3.64
CA VAL A 74 2.33 -26.64 3.70
C VAL A 74 2.10 -25.54 4.74
N SER A 75 2.71 -25.69 5.91
CA SER A 75 2.61 -24.71 6.99
C SER A 75 3.12 -23.34 6.57
N ILE A 76 4.27 -23.28 5.89
CA ILE A 76 4.86 -22.03 5.38
C ILE A 76 3.95 -21.39 4.33
N GLU A 77 3.39 -22.16 3.42
CA GLU A 77 2.54 -21.65 2.34
C GLU A 77 1.25 -21.00 2.87
N ILE A 78 0.61 -21.65 3.85
CA ILE A 78 -0.58 -21.09 4.52
C ILE A 78 -0.23 -19.80 5.28
N ILE A 79 0.85 -19.80 6.07
CA ILE A 79 1.27 -18.62 6.83
C ILE A 79 1.61 -17.46 5.89
N GLN A 80 2.29 -17.73 4.78
CA GLN A 80 2.68 -16.71 3.80
C GLN A 80 1.45 -16.12 3.09
N GLY A 81 0.48 -16.95 2.69
CA GLY A 81 -0.77 -16.47 2.07
C GLY A 81 -1.62 -15.62 3.01
N LEU A 82 -1.76 -16.05 4.27
CA LEU A 82 -2.47 -15.28 5.30
C LEU A 82 -1.75 -13.96 5.61
N THR A 83 -0.44 -14.00 5.82
CA THR A 83 0.37 -12.82 6.14
C THR A 83 0.36 -11.82 4.99
N GLY A 84 0.48 -12.28 3.74
CA GLY A 84 0.42 -11.40 2.56
C GLY A 84 -0.90 -10.64 2.46
N SER A 85 -2.01 -11.32 2.73
CA SER A 85 -3.34 -10.71 2.71
C SER A 85 -3.55 -9.70 3.85
N LEU A 86 -3.13 -10.05 5.07
CA LEU A 86 -3.21 -9.16 6.23
C LEU A 86 -2.28 -7.95 6.08
N ALA A 87 -1.08 -8.14 5.55
CA ALA A 87 -0.11 -7.06 5.32
C ALA A 87 -0.72 -5.97 4.45
N ILE A 88 -1.46 -6.34 3.40
CA ILE A 88 -2.15 -5.39 2.52
C ILE A 88 -3.18 -4.55 3.28
N ILE A 89 -4.01 -5.21 4.09
CA ILE A 89 -5.06 -4.55 4.90
C ILE A 89 -4.44 -3.53 5.86
N PHE A 90 -3.33 -3.88 6.51
CA PHE A 90 -2.63 -2.98 7.43
C PHE A 90 -1.84 -1.88 6.71
N THR A 91 -1.33 -2.16 5.52
CA THR A 91 -0.49 -1.23 4.75
C THR A 91 -1.25 0.03 4.34
N VAL A 92 -2.49 -0.08 3.87
CA VAL A 92 -3.33 1.06 3.42
C VAL A 92 -3.53 2.14 4.50
N PRO A 93 -4.02 1.82 5.72
CA PRO A 93 -4.21 2.83 6.77
C PRO A 93 -2.89 3.42 7.26
N ILE A 94 -1.83 2.61 7.34
CA ILE A 94 -0.49 3.07 7.74
C ILE A 94 0.03 4.10 6.75
N ILE A 95 0.00 3.81 5.44
CA ILE A 95 0.49 4.74 4.41
C ILE A 95 -0.38 5.99 4.37
N SER A 96 -1.71 5.86 4.39
CA SER A 96 -2.60 7.03 4.34
C SER A 96 -2.35 7.98 5.52
N PHE A 97 -2.10 7.42 6.71
CA PHE A 97 -1.76 8.20 7.90
C PHE A 97 -0.42 8.93 7.75
N ILE A 98 0.63 8.21 7.30
CA ILE A 98 1.96 8.79 7.10
C ILE A 98 1.93 9.89 6.03
N ALA A 99 1.29 9.62 4.88
CA ALA A 99 1.22 10.55 3.77
C ALA A 99 0.43 11.82 4.10
N SER A 100 -0.71 11.68 4.80
CA SER A 100 -1.51 12.81 5.29
C SER A 100 -0.71 13.74 6.23
N LYS A 101 0.24 13.19 6.99
CA LYS A 101 1.04 13.96 7.95
C LYS A 101 2.30 14.57 7.32
N ILE A 102 2.97 13.84 6.42
CA ILE A 102 4.24 14.24 5.79
C ILE A 102 4.04 15.22 4.63
N ILE A 103 3.02 15.05 3.78
CA ILE A 103 2.85 15.89 2.59
C ILE A 103 2.62 17.37 2.95
N PRO A 104 1.78 17.72 3.95
CA PRO A 104 1.66 19.10 4.39
C PRO A 104 3.00 19.67 4.86
N SER A 105 3.77 18.95 5.68
CA SER A 105 5.06 19.46 6.18
C SER A 105 6.09 19.67 5.08
N LEU A 106 6.16 18.77 4.10
CA LEU A 106 7.10 18.88 2.97
C LEU A 106 6.79 20.06 2.03
N LEU A 107 5.51 20.36 1.82
CA LEU A 107 5.11 21.47 0.94
C LEU A 107 5.20 22.84 1.61
N PHE A 108 5.08 22.92 2.94
CA PHE A 108 5.42 24.13 3.69
C PHE A 108 6.92 24.45 3.61
N GLU A 109 7.79 23.45 3.72
CA GLU A 109 9.24 23.62 3.61
C GLU A 109 9.64 24.09 2.20
N ASN A 110 9.14 23.44 1.15
CA ASN A 110 9.43 23.81 -0.24
C ASN A 110 8.87 25.20 -0.62
N ARG A 111 7.68 25.58 -0.13
CA ARG A 111 7.15 26.95 -0.29
C ARG A 111 8.06 27.99 0.35
N SER A 112 8.67 27.68 1.50
CA SER A 112 9.56 28.61 2.19
C SER A 112 10.91 28.80 1.47
N GLU A 113 11.44 27.74 0.86
CA GLU A 113 12.63 27.82 0.00
C GLU A 113 12.39 28.65 -1.26
N ILE A 114 11.28 28.41 -1.97
CA ILE A 114 10.97 29.13 -3.22
C ILE A 114 10.79 30.64 -2.93
N VAL A 115 10.08 31.02 -1.87
CA VAL A 115 9.87 32.42 -1.51
C VAL A 115 11.19 33.10 -1.08
N ASN A 116 12.02 32.43 -0.29
CA ASN A 116 13.32 32.97 0.11
C ASN A 116 14.28 33.13 -1.08
N ASN A 117 14.26 32.20 -2.03
CA ASN A 117 15.12 32.29 -3.22
C ASN A 117 14.67 33.40 -4.18
N THR A 118 13.36 33.63 -4.34
CA THR A 118 12.84 34.76 -5.13
C THR A 118 13.17 36.13 -4.52
N LEU A 119 13.10 36.26 -3.19
CA LEU A 119 13.48 37.50 -2.52
C LEU A 119 14.98 37.79 -2.63
N ASN A 120 15.82 36.75 -2.67
CA ASN A 120 17.27 36.92 -2.78
C ASN A 120 17.72 37.27 -4.21
N THR A 121 17.00 36.77 -5.24
CA THR A 121 17.27 37.12 -6.64
C THR A 121 16.86 38.56 -7.01
N ASP A 122 15.92 39.17 -6.27
CA ASP A 122 15.54 40.58 -6.46
C ASP A 122 16.54 41.55 -5.81
N ILE A 123 17.31 41.10 -4.80
CA ILE A 123 18.31 41.92 -4.08
C ILE A 123 19.67 41.89 -4.79
N ASP A 124 20.04 40.80 -5.48
CA ASP A 124 21.31 40.68 -6.22
C ASP A 124 21.28 41.37 -7.60
N ASN A 125 20.10 41.81 -8.06
CA ASN A 125 19.90 42.43 -9.37
C ASN A 125 19.55 43.94 -9.28
N SER A 126 19.85 44.60 -8.16
CA SER A 126 19.61 46.04 -7.91
C SER A 126 20.89 46.78 -7.54
#